data_AF-A0A0C3JGE6-F1
#
_entry.id   AF-A0A0C3JGE6-F1
#
_cell.length_a   1.000
_cell.length_b   1.000
_cell.length_c   1.000
_cell.angle_alpha   90.00
_cell.angle_beta   90.00
_cell.angle_gamma   90.00
#
_symmetry.space_group_name_H-M   'P 1'
#
loop_
_entity.id
_entity.type
_entity.pdbx_description
1 polymer ?
#
loop_
_entity_poly.entity_id
_entity_poly.type
_entity_poly.pdbx_seq_one_letter_code
_entity_poly.pdbx_strand_id
1 'polypeptide(L)'
;MIQLQKAPPGAIAPPPIPSKGIFQLDVDSDIWQDVGIEEGYPDPPGWLADEGVCKGIRLMLEVDRCNEEERRLSREQTILQEWFSVEWQSVEAAQNNAGE
;
A
#
# COMPACT_ATOMS: atom_id res chain seq x y z
N MET A 1 24.84 -9.31 11.15
CA MET A 1 25.17 -7.90 11.50
C MET A 1 24.09 -7.23 12.34
N ILE A 2 22.82 -7.25 11.93
CA ILE A 2 21.71 -6.61 12.69
C ILE A 2 21.57 -7.19 14.11
N GLN A 3 21.67 -8.51 14.27
CA GLN A 3 21.63 -9.17 15.59
C GLN A 3 22.80 -8.82 16.52
N LEU A 4 23.92 -8.32 15.97
CA LEU A 4 25.10 -7.91 16.74
C LEU A 4 25.07 -6.41 17.08
N GLN A 5 24.05 -5.66 16.63
CA GLN A 5 23.95 -4.19 16.73
C GLN A 5 25.21 -3.44 16.28
N LYS A 6 25.95 -4.02 15.33
CA LYS A 6 27.15 -3.41 14.75
C LYS A 6 26.83 -2.93 13.36
N ALA A 7 27.21 -1.69 13.08
CA ALA A 7 27.13 -1.11 11.75
C ALA A 7 27.98 -1.94 10.77
N PRO A 8 27.54 -2.12 9.51
CA PRO A 8 28.35 -2.76 8.49
C PRO A 8 29.69 -2.05 8.29
N PRO A 9 30.77 -2.77 7.91
CA PRO A 9 32.02 -2.15 7.50
C PRO A 9 31.77 -1.11 6.38
N GLY A 10 32.24 0.12 6.57
CA GLY A 10 32.03 1.23 5.63
C GLY A 10 30.76 2.06 5.84
N ALA A 11 29.91 1.71 6.81
CA ALA A 11 28.74 2.52 7.14
C ALA A 11 29.15 3.85 7.80
N ILE A 12 28.75 4.95 7.17
CA ILE A 12 28.93 6.32 7.69
C ILE A 12 27.63 6.72 8.39
N ALA A 13 27.73 7.19 9.63
CA ALA A 13 26.56 7.69 10.34
C ALA A 13 26.09 9.02 9.71
N PRO A 14 24.79 9.18 9.42
CA PRO A 14 24.30 10.46 8.94
C PRO A 14 24.44 11.53 10.05
N PRO A 15 24.57 12.81 9.69
CA PRO A 15 24.48 13.94 10.60
C PRO A 15 23.15 13.94 11.35
N PRO A 16 23.14 14.43 12.59
CA PRO A 16 21.93 14.53 13.39
C PRO A 16 20.93 15.50 12.77
N ILE A 17 19.67 15.08 12.68
CA ILE A 17 18.58 15.89 12.14
C ILE A 17 18.18 16.97 13.18
N PRO A 18 18.15 18.26 12.81
CA PRO A 18 17.72 19.32 13.72
C PRO A 18 16.22 19.19 14.04
N SER A 19 15.89 19.25 15.33
CA SER A 19 14.49 19.13 15.80
C SER A 19 13.64 20.38 15.55
N LYS A 20 14.28 21.54 15.41
CA LYS A 20 13.62 22.82 15.15
C LYS A 20 13.41 22.98 13.64
N GLY A 21 12.17 23.26 13.22
CA GLY A 21 11.86 23.51 11.80
C GLY A 21 11.74 22.24 10.97
N ILE A 22 11.75 21.04 11.57
CA ILE A 22 11.68 19.75 10.85
C ILE A 22 10.43 19.58 9.98
N PHE A 23 9.35 20.32 10.27
CA PHE A 23 8.13 20.31 9.47
C PHE A 23 8.05 21.46 8.46
N GLN A 24 9.06 22.34 8.44
CA GLN A 24 9.23 23.41 7.45
C GLN A 24 10.18 22.91 6.35
N LEU A 25 9.85 21.75 5.77
CA LEU A 25 10.66 21.09 4.76
C LEU A 25 10.71 21.92 3.48
N ASP A 26 11.91 22.31 3.07
CA ASP A 26 12.23 22.81 1.73
C ASP A 26 13.02 21.75 0.94
N VAL A 27 13.00 21.82 -0.40
CA VAL A 27 13.73 20.90 -1.29
C VAL A 27 15.24 20.97 -1.04
N ASP A 28 15.74 22.14 -0.65
CA ASP A 28 17.17 22.38 -0.34
C ASP A 28 17.54 22.09 1.13
N SER A 29 16.64 21.48 1.91
CA SER A 29 16.91 21.21 3.33
C SER A 29 18.03 20.18 3.50
N ASP A 30 18.99 20.44 4.40
CA ASP A 30 20.13 19.58 4.77
C ASP A 30 19.75 18.16 5.28
N ILE A 31 18.47 17.83 5.36
CA ILE A 31 17.97 16.48 5.65
C ILE A 31 17.95 15.59 4.39
N TRP A 32 17.91 16.20 3.19
CA TRP A 32 17.96 15.53 1.89
C TRP A 32 19.40 15.22 1.52
N GLN A 33 20.07 14.51 2.42
CA GLN A 33 21.48 14.20 2.25
C GLN A 33 21.64 13.08 1.24
N ASP A 34 22.41 13.37 0.18
CA ASP A 34 22.97 12.37 -0.72
C ASP A 34 24.10 11.55 -0.04
N VAL A 35 24.13 11.48 1.29
CA VAL A 35 25.12 10.72 2.05
C VAL A 35 24.92 9.25 1.75
N GLY A 36 25.86 8.70 0.98
CA GLY A 36 25.73 7.37 0.41
C GLY A 36 25.17 7.37 -1.02
N ILE A 37 25.37 8.43 -1.81
CA ILE A 37 25.28 8.41 -3.27
C ILE A 37 26.64 8.88 -3.81
N GLU A 38 27.71 8.13 -3.54
CA GLU A 38 29.01 8.40 -4.16
C GLU A 38 28.99 8.00 -5.65
N GLU A 39 29.81 8.63 -6.50
CA GLU A 39 29.90 8.33 -7.95
C GLU A 39 30.48 6.94 -8.31
N GLY A 40 30.32 5.95 -7.42
CA GLY A 40 30.75 4.57 -7.60
C GLY A 40 29.68 3.53 -7.29
N TYR A 41 28.41 3.93 -7.16
CA TYR A 41 27.33 2.96 -6.94
C TYR A 41 27.21 1.97 -8.11
N PRO A 42 27.06 0.66 -7.84
CA PRO A 42 26.69 -0.29 -8.88
C PRO A 42 25.39 0.15 -9.53
N ASP A 43 25.20 -0.23 -10.80
CA ASP A 43 23.99 0.10 -11.56
C ASP A 43 22.74 -0.06 -10.69
N PRO A 44 21.85 0.96 -10.64
CA PRO A 44 20.68 0.92 -9.80
C PRO A 44 19.86 -0.35 -10.07
N PRO A 45 19.23 -0.93 -9.04
CA PRO A 45 18.52 -2.18 -9.20
C PRO A 45 17.39 -2.03 -10.23
N GLY A 46 17.11 -3.08 -11.01
CA GLY A 46 16.18 -2.98 -12.14
C GLY A 46 14.77 -2.48 -11.78
N TRP A 47 14.27 -2.77 -10.57
CA TRP A 47 12.98 -2.23 -10.12
C TRP A 47 12.96 -0.70 -9.98
N LEU A 48 14.13 -0.05 -9.92
CA LEU A 48 14.31 1.39 -9.86
C LEU A 48 14.65 2.00 -11.22
N ALA A 49 15.47 1.31 -12.02
CA ALA A 49 16.08 1.87 -13.22
C ALA A 49 15.56 1.33 -14.56
N ASP A 50 15.00 0.12 -14.55
CA ASP A 50 14.44 -0.52 -15.75
C ASP A 50 12.94 -0.23 -15.81
N GLU A 51 12.53 0.52 -16.84
CA GLU A 51 11.14 0.89 -17.07
C GLU A 51 10.26 -0.35 -17.33
N GLY A 52 10.80 -1.37 -18.01
CA GLY A 52 10.13 -2.64 -18.26
C GLY A 52 9.86 -3.41 -16.97
N VAL A 53 10.84 -3.45 -16.06
CA VAL A 53 10.68 -4.06 -14.72
C VAL A 53 9.66 -3.27 -13.90
N CYS A 54 9.77 -1.94 -13.86
CA CYS A 54 8.80 -1.08 -13.18
C CYS A 54 7.38 -1.33 -13.68
N LYS A 55 7.20 -1.36 -15.00
CA LYS A 55 5.91 -1.60 -15.64
C LYS A 55 5.38 -2.99 -15.33
N GLY A 56 6.24 -4.01 -15.38
CA GLY A 56 5.87 -5.39 -15.03
C GLY A 56 5.38 -5.51 -13.59
N ILE A 57 6.06 -4.89 -12.63
CA ILE A 57 5.64 -4.86 -11.22
C ILE A 57 4.26 -4.20 -11.09
N ARG A 58 4.05 -3.04 -11.72
CA ARG A 58 2.74 -2.34 -11.67
C ARG A 58 1.62 -3.19 -12.24
N LEU A 59 1.86 -3.84 -13.38
CA LEU A 59 0.87 -4.71 -14.02
C LEU A 59 0.52 -5.93 -13.15
N MET A 60 1.51 -6.55 -12.51
CA MET A 60 1.26 -7.66 -11.58
C MET A 60 0.38 -7.20 -10.40
N LEU A 61 0.72 -6.06 -9.79
CA LEU A 61 -0.06 -5.50 -8.69
C LEU A 61 -1.49 -5.13 -9.11
N GLU A 62 -1.67 -4.63 -10.33
CA GLU A 62 -2.98 -4.30 -10.88
C GLU A 62 -3.84 -5.57 -11.06
N VAL A 63 -3.26 -6.65 -11.61
CA VAL A 63 -3.95 -7.94 -11.73
C VAL A 63 -4.36 -8.49 -10.37
N ASP A 64 -3.46 -8.47 -9.39
CA ASP A 64 -3.75 -8.95 -8.03
C ASP A 64 -4.88 -8.14 -7.39
N ARG A 65 -4.87 -6.82 -7.58
CA ARG A 65 -5.92 -5.93 -7.09
C ARG A 65 -7.26 -6.17 -7.77
N CYS A 66 -7.29 -6.39 -9.08
CA CYS A 66 -8.51 -6.75 -9.80
C CYS A 66 -9.10 -8.07 -9.25
N ASN A 67 -8.26 -9.07 -9.03
CA ASN A 67 -8.69 -10.35 -8.46
C ASN A 67 -9.22 -10.20 -7.03
N GLU A 68 -8.59 -9.36 -6.21
CA GLU A 68 -9.09 -9.05 -4.85
C GLU A 68 -10.46 -8.37 -4.91
N GLU A 69 -10.59 -7.35 -5.76
CA GLU A 69 -11.83 -6.58 -5.93
C GLU A 69 -12.98 -7.47 -6.39
N GLU A 70 -12.76 -8.33 -7.38
CA GLU A 70 -13.80 -9.25 -7.87
C GLU A 70 -14.31 -10.17 -6.75
N ARG A 71 -13.40 -10.70 -5.92
CA ARG A 71 -13.78 -11.53 -4.76
C ARG A 71 -14.55 -10.73 -3.72
N ARG A 72 -14.18 -9.47 -3.48
CA ARG A 72 -14.89 -8.58 -2.55
C ARG A 72 -16.30 -8.31 -3.07
N LEU A 73 -16.43 -7.88 -4.33
CA LEU A 73 -17.72 -7.59 -4.97
C LEU A 73 -18.65 -8.80 -4.98
N SER A 74 -18.12 -9.99 -5.26
CA SER A 74 -18.91 -11.24 -5.22
C SER A 74 -19.49 -11.51 -3.83
N ARG A 75 -18.72 -11.24 -2.77
CA ARG A 75 -19.18 -11.38 -1.38
C ARG A 75 -20.22 -10.34 -1.02
N GLU A 76 -19.97 -9.07 -1.36
CA GLU A 76 -20.91 -7.97 -1.12
C GLU A 76 -22.25 -8.21 -1.84
N GLN A 77 -22.20 -8.65 -3.09
CA GLN A 77 -23.40 -9.01 -3.86
C GLN A 77 -24.20 -10.11 -3.17
N THR A 78 -23.52 -11.19 -2.75
CA THR A 78 -24.16 -12.33 -2.07
C THR A 78 -24.87 -11.86 -0.80
N ILE A 79 -24.18 -11.09 0.04
CA ILE A 79 -24.74 -10.56 1.30
C ILE A 79 -25.96 -9.67 1.04
N LEU A 80 -25.89 -8.79 0.03
CA LEU A 80 -27.00 -7.90 -0.31
C LEU A 80 -28.23 -8.67 -0.79
N GLN A 81 -28.03 -9.71 -1.60
CA GLN A 81 -29.12 -10.56 -2.10
C GLN A 81 -29.77 -11.38 -0.99
N GLU A 82 -28.96 -11.96 -0.10
CA GLU A 82 -29.44 -12.70 1.07
C GLU A 82 -30.25 -11.79 1.99
N TRP A 83 -29.71 -10.61 2.32
CA TRP A 83 -30.41 -9.63 3.15
C TRP A 83 -31.74 -9.19 2.51
N PHE A 84 -31.73 -8.84 1.22
CA PHE A 84 -32.94 -8.43 0.51
C PHE A 84 -34.02 -9.53 0.51
N SER A 85 -33.63 -10.79 0.32
CA SER A 85 -34.56 -11.92 0.35
C SER A 85 -35.25 -12.06 1.71
N VAL A 86 -34.49 -11.93 2.81
CA VAL A 86 -35.03 -11.98 4.18
C VAL A 86 -35.99 -10.83 4.46
N GLU A 87 -35.61 -9.60 4.08
CA GLU A 87 -36.47 -8.43 4.25
C GLU A 87 -37.76 -8.54 3.42
N TRP A 88 -37.65 -9.01 2.17
CA TRP A 88 -38.80 -9.21 1.30
C TRP A 88 -39.80 -10.20 1.89
N GLN A 89 -39.32 -11.35 2.36
CA GLN A 89 -40.16 -12.35 3.03
C GLN A 89 -40.85 -11.79 4.28
N SER A 90 -40.15 -10.94 5.04
CA SER A 90 -40.69 -10.30 6.23
C SER A 90 -41.84 -9.33 5.90
N VAL A 91 -41.68 -8.54 4.84
CA VAL A 91 -42.72 -7.63 4.34
C VAL A 91 -43.94 -8.40 3.83
N GLU A 92 -43.71 -9.46 3.04
CA GLU A 92 -44.78 -10.30 2.51
C GLU A 92 -45.58 -10.98 3.62
N ALA A 93 -44.90 -11.52 4.64
CA ALA A 93 -45.55 -12.10 5.81
C ALA A 93 -46.38 -11.06 6.58
N ALA A 94 -45.85 -9.86 6.78
CA ALA A 94 -46.59 -8.79 7.45
C ALA A 94 -47.83 -8.35 6.66
N GLN A 95 -47.73 -8.28 5.33
CA GLN A 95 -48.86 -7.93 4.47
C GLN A 95 -49.96 -9.01 4.50
N ASN A 96 -49.59 -10.28 4.48
CA ASN A 96 -50.55 -11.39 4.57
C ASN A 96 -51.27 -11.38 5.93
N ASN A 97 -50.55 -11.17 7.02
CA ASN A 97 -51.14 -11.09 8.37
C ASN A 97 -52.03 -9.86 8.59
N ALA A 98 -51.84 -8.78 7.83
CA ALA A 98 -52.68 -7.59 7.91
C ALA A 98 -53.97 -7.71 7.09
N GLY A 99 -54.08 -8.72 6.22
CA GLY A 99 -55.25 -9.01 5.40
C GLY A 99 -56.24 -10.00 6.01
N GLU A 100 -55.87 -10.67 7.11
CA GLU A 100 -56.74 -11.51 7.96
C GLU A 100 -57.39 -10.69 9.10
#